data_AF-A0A0X3BNS4-F1
#
_entry.id   AF-A0A0X3BNS4-F1
#
_cell.length_a   1.000
_cell.length_b   1.000
_cell.length_c   1.000
_cell.angle_alpha   90.00
_cell.angle_beta   90.00
_cell.angle_gamma   90.00
#
_symmetry.space_group_name_H-M   'P 1'
#
loop_
_entity.id
_entity.type
_entity.pdbx_description
1 polymer ?
#
loop_
_entity_poly.entity_id
_entity_poly.type
_entity_poly.pdbx_seq_one_letter_code
_entity_poly.pdbx_strand_id
1 'polypeptide(L)' 'MGKLPIMSGREAVKASSEVGWRVARQTGSHVIMLNHSSPALLSSRIADAGMTVDGFLALI' A
#
# COMPACT_ATOMS: atom_id res chain seq x y z
N MET A 1 7.71 -24.40 11.39
CA MET A 1 6.84 -23.22 11.18
C MET A 1 6.25 -22.83 12.52
N GLY A 2 6.52 -21.65 13.06
CA GLY A 2 5.93 -21.20 14.32
C GLY A 2 4.43 -20.92 14.15
N LYS A 3 3.63 -21.08 15.22
CA LYS A 3 2.24 -20.61 15.22
C LYS A 3 2.25 -19.10 15.09
N LEU A 4 1.56 -18.58 14.07
CA LEU A 4 1.30 -17.14 13.99
C LEU A 4 0.36 -16.74 15.13
N PRO A 5 0.55 -15.56 15.72
CA PRO A 5 -0.36 -15.05 16.74
C PRO A 5 -1.75 -14.89 16.15
N ILE A 6 -2.77 -15.27 16.93
CA ILE A 6 -4.15 -14.92 16.61
C ILE A 6 -4.34 -13.46 17.01
N MET A 7 -4.76 -12.64 16.06
CA MET A 7 -5.08 -11.23 16.32
C MET A 7 -6.35 -10.81 15.59
N SER A 8 -7.08 -9.87 16.15
CA SER A 8 -8.25 -9.26 15.54
C SER A 8 -7.86 -8.30 14.40
N GLY A 9 -8.80 -8.03 13.50
CA GLY A 9 -8.59 -7.02 12.45
C GLY A 9 -8.28 -5.62 13.02
N ARG A 10 -8.84 -5.28 14.19
CA ARG A 10 -8.57 -4.00 14.87
C ARG A 10 -7.12 -3.91 15.35
N GLU A 11 -6.57 -4.99 15.90
CA GLU A 11 -5.17 -5.05 16.31
C GLU A 11 -4.24 -4.98 15.11
N ALA A 12 -4.58 -5.66 14.01
CA ALA A 12 -3.80 -5.60 12.77
C ALA A 12 -3.76 -4.17 12.19
N VAL A 13 -4.90 -3.47 12.17
CA VAL A 13 -4.97 -2.07 11.71
C VAL A 13 -4.13 -1.16 12.60
N LYS A 14 -4.23 -1.31 13.93
CA LYS A 14 -3.44 -0.51 14.88
C LYS A 14 -1.93 -0.72 14.66
N ALA A 15 -1.46 -1.96 14.64
CA ALA A 15 -0.06 -2.29 14.44
C ALA A 15 0.47 -1.76 13.09
N SER A 16 -0.34 -1.87 12.03
CA SER A 16 0.01 -1.33 10.71
C SER A 16 0.11 0.20 10.73
N SER A 17 -0.76 0.89 11.47
CA SER A 17 -0.73 2.34 11.59
C SER A 17 0.50 2.88 12.33
N GLU A 18 1.04 2.12 13.29
CA GLU A 18 2.28 2.44 14.00
C GLU A 18 3.49 2.41 13.06
N VAL A 19 3.48 1.57 12.02
CA VAL A 19 4.55 1.46 11.01
C VAL A 19 4.26 2.26 9.73
N GLY A 20 3.43 3.30 9.82
CA GLY A 20 3.25 4.31 8.76
C GLY A 20 2.10 4.06 7.79
N TRP A 21 1.32 2.99 7.97
CA TRP A 21 0.12 2.78 7.15
C TRP A 21 -1.03 3.68 7.61
N ARG A 22 -1.91 4.04 6.67
CA ARG A 22 -3.11 4.83 6.90
C ARG A 22 -4.30 4.15 6.25
N VAL A 23 -5.45 4.15 6.91
CA VAL A 23 -6.68 3.59 6.34
C VAL A 23 -7.10 4.44 5.15
N ALA A 24 -7.26 3.81 3.98
CA ALA A 24 -7.72 4.45 2.76
C ALA A 24 -9.23 4.25 2.55
N ARG A 25 -9.73 3.03 2.79
CA ARG A 25 -11.18 2.73 2.78
C ARG A 25 -11.50 1.48 3.58
N GLN A 26 -12.75 1.39 4.04
CA GLN A 26 -13.33 0.19 4.63
C GLN A 26 -14.65 -0.15 3.94
N THR A 27 -14.87 -1.43 3.65
CA THR A 27 -16.14 -1.94 3.11
C THR A 27 -16.50 -3.23 3.85
N GLY A 28 -17.54 -3.15 4.68
CA GLY A 28 -17.88 -4.23 5.61
C GLY A 28 -16.70 -4.57 6.53
N SER A 29 -16.29 -5.84 6.55
CA SER A 29 -15.16 -6.35 7.34
C SER A 29 -13.78 -6.13 6.69
N HIS A 30 -13.72 -5.59 5.46
CA HIS A 30 -12.46 -5.41 4.73
C HIS A 30 -11.93 -3.98 4.88
N VAL A 31 -10.66 -3.86 5.27
CA VAL A 31 -9.96 -2.57 5.39
C VAL A 31 -8.79 -2.55 4.42
N ILE A 32 -8.70 -1.48 3.63
CA ILE A 32 -7.54 -1.20 2.76
C ILE A 32 -6.75 -0.08 3.41
N MET A 33 -5.44 -0.31 3.60
CA MET A 33 -4.50 0.67 4.12
C MET A 33 -3.44 0.97 3.07
N LEU A 34 -2.94 2.21 3.06
CA LEU A 34 -1.85 2.66 2.20
C LEU A 34 -0.69 3.16 3.05
N ASN A 35 0.53 2.85 2.63
CA ASN A 35 1.75 3.38 3.23
C ASN A 35 2.41 4.36 2.26
N HIS A 36 2.36 5.64 2.59
CA HIS A 36 2.97 6.70 1.77
C HIS A 36 4.49 6.80 1.95
N SER A 37 5.05 6.11 2.96
CA SER A 37 6.50 5.98 3.18
C SER A 37 7.13 4.93 2.26
N SER A 38 6.32 4.01 1.72
CA SER A 38 6.70 3.09 0.66
C SER A 38 5.75 3.23 -0.53
N PRO A 39 5.70 4.42 -1.18
CA PRO A 39 5.00 4.52 -2.43
C PRO A 39 5.70 3.55 -3.39
N ALA A 40 4.95 2.62 -3.99
CA ALA A 40 5.38 2.15 -5.30
C ALA A 40 5.38 3.41 -6.16
N LEU A 41 6.56 4.02 -6.31
CA LEU A 41 6.69 5.31 -6.95
C LEU A 41 6.03 5.19 -8.33
N LEU A 42 5.24 6.18 -8.72
CA LEU A 42 4.62 6.18 -10.04
C LEU A 42 5.69 5.92 -11.13
N SER A 43 6.90 6.46 -10.94
CA SER A 43 8.06 6.18 -11.79
C SER A 43 8.46 4.70 -11.84
N SER A 44 8.40 3.96 -10.72
CA SER A 44 8.71 2.52 -10.73
C SER A 44 7.64 1.74 -11.50
N ARG A 45 6.37 2.13 -11.38
CA ARG A 45 5.27 1.50 -12.14
C ARG A 45 5.30 1.83 -13.63
N ILE A 46 5.70 3.04 -13.99
CA ILE A 46 5.94 3.45 -15.38
C ILE A 46 7.09 2.61 -15.97
N ALA A 47 8.17 2.42 -15.21
CA ALA A 47 9.28 1.56 -15.61
C ALA A 47 8.87 0.08 -15.75
N ASP A 48 8.09 -0.45 -14.81
CA ASP A 48 7.55 -1.83 -14.88
C ASP A 48 6.67 -2.03 -16.12
N ALA A 49 6.01 -0.97 -16.61
CA ALA A 49 5.22 -0.96 -17.85
C ALA A 49 6.07 -0.80 -19.13
N GLY A 50 7.41 -0.74 -19.02
CA GLY A 50 8.32 -0.57 -20.15
C GLY A 50 8.36 0.85 -20.73
N MET A 51 7.99 1.86 -19.94
CA MET A 51 7.92 3.27 -20.36
C MET A 51 8.88 4.13 -19.53
N THR A 52 9.28 5.30 -20.06
CA THR A 52 10.04 6.31 -19.31
C THR A 52 9.11 7.35 -18.69
N VAL A 53 9.56 8.03 -17.63
CA VAL A 53 8.77 9.10 -17.00
C VAL A 53 8.49 10.23 -18.01
N ASP A 54 9.48 10.61 -18.82
CA ASP A 54 9.29 11.62 -19.87
C ASP A 54 8.29 11.15 -20.94
N GLY A 55 8.35 9.87 -21.32
CA GLY A 55 7.40 9.26 -22.25
C GLY A 55 5.97 9.26 -21.70
N PHE A 56 5.81 9.02 -20.40
CA PHE A 56 4.52 9.12 -19.72
C PHE A 56 3.99 10.56 -19.68
N LEU A 57 4.84 11.54 -19.36
CA LEU A 57 4.47 12.96 -19.31
C LEU A 57 4.06 13.51 -20.69
N ALA A 58 4.55 12.94 -21.78
CA ALA A 58 4.16 13.33 -23.14
C ALA A 58 2.74 12.84 -23.55
N LEU A 59 2.08 12.03 -22.72
CA LEU A 59 0.74 11.47 -22.99
C LEU A 59 -0.41 12.26 -22.35
N ILE A 60 -0.11 13.28 -21.55
CA ILE A 60 -1.07 14.16 -20.86
C ILE A 60 -0.99 15.58 -21.40
#